data_AF-A0A948SSL5-F1
#
_entry.id   AF-A0A948SSL5-F1
#
_cell.length_a   1.000
_cell.length_b   1.000
_cell.length_c   1.000
_cell.angle_alpha   90.00
_cell.angle_beta   90.00
_cell.angle_gamma   90.00
#
_symmetry.space_group_name_H-M   'P 1'
#
loop_
_entity.id
_entity.type
_entity.pdbx_description
1 polymer ?
#
loop_
_entity_poly.entity_id
_entity_poly.type
_entity_poly.pdbx_seq_one_letter_code
_entity_poly.pdbx_strand_id
1 'polypeptide(L)'
;MTGRHLLVTNDFPPKVGGIQSLLWEWWRRLPSDRFAVLTSPYKGAREWDARQPFRVERIRESVLLPHPLMVKRINDLARDFRADFVVLDPAVPLGIIGPNLDLPYAVVLHGAEVTVPGRLPGSQQVLGRVLRRATHCIAAGSYPAREAERAAGLT
;
A
#
# COMPACT_ATOMS: atom_id res chain seq x y z
N MET A 1 -3.91 -15.03 -0.81
CA MET A 1 -3.67 -14.43 0.52
C MET A 1 -4.95 -14.53 1.33
N THR A 2 -5.02 -15.48 2.26
CA THR A 2 -6.20 -15.71 3.11
C THR A 2 -5.82 -15.32 4.54
N GLY A 3 -6.23 -14.14 4.98
CA GLY A 3 -5.91 -13.58 6.30
C GLY A 3 -6.51 -12.18 6.44
N ARG A 4 -6.52 -11.65 7.66
CA ARG A 4 -6.82 -10.23 7.88
C ARG A 4 -5.64 -9.38 7.44
N HIS A 5 -5.89 -8.23 6.83
CA HIS A 5 -4.79 -7.35 6.43
C HIS A 5 -5.07 -5.87 6.62
N LEU A 6 -3.99 -5.11 6.73
CA LEU A 6 -4.03 -3.66 6.72
C LEU A 6 -3.56 -3.16 5.35
N LEU A 7 -4.44 -2.49 4.60
CA LEU A 7 -4.04 -1.70 3.44
C LEU A 7 -3.52 -0.34 3.91
N VAL A 8 -2.33 0.06 3.47
CA VAL A 8 -1.74 1.36 3.77
C VAL A 8 -1.51 2.10 2.45
N THR A 9 -2.22 3.21 2.23
CA THR A 9 -2.17 3.96 0.97
C THR A 9 -2.43 5.46 1.13
N ASN A 10 -1.82 6.28 0.27
CA ASN A 10 -2.17 7.69 0.10
C ASN A 10 -3.41 7.91 -0.77
N ASP A 11 -3.83 6.88 -1.49
CA ASP A 11 -4.72 6.99 -2.62
C ASP A 11 -5.99 6.19 -2.37
N PHE A 12 -6.79 6.67 -1.43
CA PHE A 12 -8.11 6.12 -1.13
C PHE A 12 -9.21 7.20 -1.25
N PRO A 13 -10.45 6.84 -1.64
CA PRO A 13 -11.58 7.77 -1.64
C PRO A 13 -11.76 8.47 -0.28
N PRO A 14 -12.39 9.66 -0.22
CA PRO A 14 -13.11 10.36 -1.30
C PRO A 14 -12.23 11.13 -2.28
N LYS A 15 -10.90 11.02 -2.18
CA LYS A 15 -9.99 11.53 -3.21
C LYS A 15 -10.31 10.87 -4.55
N VAL A 16 -10.44 11.68 -5.61
CA VAL A 16 -10.78 11.20 -6.96
C VAL A 16 -9.51 10.98 -7.78
N GLY A 17 -9.43 9.82 -8.42
CA GLY A 17 -8.37 9.49 -9.38
C GLY A 17 -8.33 8.00 -9.70
N GLY A 18 -7.47 7.62 -10.65
CA GLY A 18 -7.41 6.25 -11.17
C GLY A 18 -6.99 5.22 -10.11
N ILE A 19 -5.92 5.51 -9.34
CA ILE A 19 -5.42 4.62 -8.28
C ILE A 19 -6.46 4.49 -7.16
N GLN A 20 -7.10 5.59 -6.78
CA GLN A 20 -8.13 5.63 -5.74
C GLN A 20 -9.32 4.74 -6.10
N SER A 21 -9.82 4.86 -7.33
CA SER A 21 -10.89 4.01 -7.85
C SER A 21 -10.46 2.55 -7.93
N LEU A 22 -9.23 2.27 -8.40
CA LEU A 22 -8.71 0.91 -8.51
C LEU A 22 -8.65 0.21 -7.15
N LEU A 23 -7.99 0.82 -6.16
CA LEU A 23 -7.87 0.26 -4.82
C LEU A 23 -9.24 0.11 -4.16
N TRP A 24 -10.11 1.12 -4.29
CA TRP A 24 -11.44 1.03 -3.71
C TRP A 24 -12.25 -0.12 -4.32
N GLU A 25 -12.25 -0.27 -5.65
CA GLU A 25 -12.97 -1.36 -6.31
C GLU A 25 -12.37 -2.73 -5.92
N TRP A 26 -11.05 -2.87 -5.86
CA TRP A 26 -10.44 -4.13 -5.41
C TRP A 26 -10.81 -4.50 -3.97
N TRP A 27 -10.70 -3.55 -3.04
CA TRP A 27 -10.92 -3.83 -1.62
C TRP A 27 -12.39 -3.93 -1.23
N ARG A 28 -13.29 -3.12 -1.82
CA ARG A 28 -14.73 -3.15 -1.45
C ARG A 28 -15.42 -4.48 -1.79
N ARG A 29 -14.78 -5.33 -2.60
CA ARG A 29 -15.27 -6.68 -2.97
C ARG A 29 -14.77 -7.79 -2.05
N LEU A 30 -13.85 -7.47 -1.13
CA LEU A 30 -13.40 -8.39 -0.10
C LEU A 30 -14.39 -8.39 1.09
N PRO A 31 -14.45 -9.45 1.90
CA PRO A 31 -15.21 -9.43 3.15
C PRO A 31 -14.74 -8.27 4.03
N SER A 32 -15.68 -7.43 4.49
CA SER A 32 -15.35 -6.15 5.13
C SER A 32 -14.72 -6.30 6.52
N ASP A 33 -14.84 -7.48 7.13
CA ASP A 33 -14.18 -7.86 8.38
C ASP A 33 -12.74 -8.37 8.19
N ARG A 34 -12.31 -8.55 6.93
CA ARG A 34 -10.97 -9.08 6.59
C ARG A 34 -9.94 -7.99 6.32
N PHE A 35 -10.31 -6.72 6.32
CA PHE A 35 -9.32 -5.67 6.15
C PHE A 35 -9.67 -4.37 6.87
N ALA A 36 -8.62 -3.59 7.12
CA ALA A 36 -8.71 -2.17 7.47
C ALA A 36 -7.86 -1.36 6.50
N VAL A 37 -8.13 -0.06 6.41
CA VAL A 37 -7.38 0.89 5.57
C VAL A 37 -6.75 1.95 6.46
N LEU A 38 -5.45 2.20 6.32
CA LEU A 38 -4.74 3.36 6.87
C LEU A 38 -4.43 4.33 5.73
N THR A 39 -4.94 5.55 5.82
CA THR A 39 -4.79 6.52 4.73
C THR A 39 -4.76 7.98 5.21
N SER A 40 -4.40 8.87 4.30
CA SER A 40 -4.28 10.31 4.52
C SER A 40 -5.67 10.98 4.62
N PRO A 41 -5.78 12.16 5.26
CA PRO A 41 -7.02 12.89 5.37
C PRO A 41 -7.44 13.48 4.01
N TYR A 42 -8.74 13.64 3.79
CA TYR A 42 -9.29 14.30 2.61
C TYR A 42 -10.61 15.01 2.95
N LYS A 43 -10.97 16.05 2.19
CA LYS A 43 -12.24 16.76 2.39
C LYS A 43 -13.40 15.78 2.20
N GLY A 44 -14.32 15.74 3.17
CA GLY A 44 -15.46 14.81 3.15
C GLY A 44 -15.13 13.38 3.58
N ALA A 45 -13.88 13.09 4.01
CA ALA A 45 -13.47 11.75 4.45
C ALA A 45 -14.38 11.18 5.54
N ARG A 46 -14.70 11.97 6.58
CA ARG A 46 -15.56 11.51 7.68
C ARG A 46 -16.92 10.99 7.23
N GLU A 47 -17.61 11.73 6.35
CA GLU A 47 -18.92 11.34 5.82
C GLU A 47 -18.84 10.14 4.89
N TRP A 48 -17.73 10.00 4.17
CA TRP A 48 -17.49 8.87 3.28
C TRP A 48 -17.15 7.60 4.08
N ASP A 49 -16.25 7.72 5.05
CA ASP A 49 -15.79 6.64 5.93
C ASP A 49 -16.97 6.07 6.74
N ALA A 50 -17.89 6.92 7.24
CA ALA A 50 -19.09 6.50 7.97
C ALA A 50 -20.07 5.65 7.13
N ARG A 51 -19.96 5.66 5.80
CA ARG A 51 -20.78 4.86 4.88
C ARG A 51 -20.15 3.51 4.52
N GLN A 52 -18.91 3.25 4.94
CA GLN A 52 -18.21 2.03 4.59
C GLN A 52 -18.50 0.91 5.62
N PRO A 53 -18.60 -0.36 5.17
CA PRO A 53 -18.78 -1.49 6.07
C PRO A 53 -17.46 -2.00 6.68
N PHE A 54 -16.33 -1.34 6.39
CA PHE A 54 -14.98 -1.69 6.84
C PHE A 54 -14.32 -0.50 7.53
N ARG A 55 -13.30 -0.78 8.35
CA ARG A 55 -12.57 0.25 9.09
C ARG A 55 -11.67 1.06 8.17
N VAL A 56 -11.78 2.38 8.26
CA VAL A 56 -10.85 3.35 7.67
C VAL A 56 -10.25 4.20 8.79
N GLU A 57 -8.93 4.12 8.94
CA GLU A 57 -8.13 4.93 9.85
C GLU A 57 -7.49 6.08 9.06
N ARG A 58 -7.84 7.32 9.43
CA ARG A 58 -7.29 8.54 8.82
C ARG A 58 -6.22 9.12 9.72
N ILE A 59 -5.03 9.34 9.18
CA ILE A 59 -3.99 10.06 9.91
C ILE A 59 -4.08 11.58 9.71
N ARG A 60 -3.23 12.34 10.41
CA ARG A 60 -3.20 13.81 10.32
C ARG A 60 -2.34 14.31 9.16
N GLU A 61 -1.32 13.54 8.81
CA GLU A 61 -0.35 13.87 7.77
C GLU A 61 -1.00 13.73 6.39
N SER A 62 -0.84 14.75 5.54
CA SER A 62 -1.42 14.78 4.19
C SER A 62 -0.83 13.74 3.25
N VAL A 63 0.35 13.21 3.57
CA VAL A 63 1.07 12.19 2.80
C VAL A 63 1.71 11.17 3.75
N LEU A 64 1.55 9.89 3.44
CA LEU A 64 2.27 8.78 4.06
C LEU A 64 3.69 8.73 3.52
N LEU A 65 4.67 9.12 4.34
CA LEU A 65 6.10 9.11 4.01
C LEU A 65 6.84 7.99 4.75
N PRO A 66 7.95 7.47 4.17
CA PRO A 66 8.70 6.38 4.78
C PRO A 66 9.59 6.87 5.93
N HIS A 67 9.05 6.85 7.16
CA HIS A 67 9.76 7.25 8.38
C HIS A 67 9.46 6.30 9.56
N PRO A 68 10.37 6.10 10.55
CA PRO A 68 10.15 5.21 11.70
C PRO A 68 8.82 5.38 12.46
N LEU A 69 8.32 6.61 12.60
CA LEU A 69 7.00 6.85 13.23
C LEU A 69 5.84 6.23 12.43
N MET A 70 5.95 6.17 11.10
CA MET A 70 4.97 5.50 10.24
C MET A 70 5.00 3.99 10.45
N VAL A 71 6.20 3.41 10.57
CA VAL A 71 6.38 1.98 10.90
C VAL A 71 5.67 1.65 12.21
N LYS A 72 5.95 2.42 13.28
CA LYS A 72 5.30 2.23 14.58
C LYS A 72 3.77 2.31 14.46
N ARG A 73 3.25 3.31 13.75
CA ARG A 73 1.80 3.49 13.59
C ARG A 73 1.14 2.34 12.83
N ILE A 74 1.76 1.87 11.75
CA ILE A 74 1.29 0.71 10.99
C ILE A 74 1.29 -0.52 11.88
N ASN A 75 2.36 -0.78 12.63
CA ASN A 75 2.44 -1.93 13.53
C ASN A 75 1.41 -1.85 14.67
N ASP A 76 1.20 -0.67 15.25
CA ASP A 76 0.19 -0.46 16.30
C ASP A 76 -1.23 -0.74 15.77
N LEU A 77 -1.57 -0.21 14.59
CA LEU A 77 -2.87 -0.45 13.96
C LEU A 77 -3.05 -1.91 13.50
N ALA A 78 -2.00 -2.52 12.95
CA ALA A 78 -2.02 -3.91 12.53
C ALA A 78 -2.28 -4.85 13.72
N ARG A 79 -1.67 -4.59 14.88
CA ARG A 79 -1.95 -5.32 16.13
C ARG A 79 -3.39 -5.13 16.60
N ASP A 80 -3.85 -3.88 16.63
CA ASP A 80 -5.21 -3.54 17.07
C ASP A 80 -6.28 -4.23 16.19
N PHE A 81 -6.09 -4.19 14.87
CA PHE A 81 -6.97 -4.88 13.92
C PHE A 81 -6.76 -6.40 13.86
N ARG A 82 -5.70 -6.93 14.47
CA ARG A 82 -5.26 -8.33 14.38
C ARG A 82 -5.02 -8.77 12.93
N ALA A 83 -4.33 -7.92 12.17
CA ALA A 83 -3.87 -8.23 10.83
C ALA A 83 -2.79 -9.32 10.88
N ASP A 84 -2.81 -10.18 9.87
CA ASP A 84 -1.82 -11.23 9.63
C ASP A 84 -0.70 -10.71 8.71
N PHE A 85 -0.98 -9.69 7.88
CA PHE A 85 -0.03 -9.05 6.97
C PHE A 85 -0.44 -7.60 6.62
N VAL A 86 0.49 -6.87 6.01
CA VAL A 86 0.29 -5.49 5.55
C VAL A 86 0.38 -5.41 4.03
N VAL A 87 -0.49 -4.64 3.39
CA VAL A 87 -0.40 -4.31 1.96
C VAL A 87 -0.03 -2.84 1.82
N LEU A 88 1.13 -2.56 1.22
CA LEU A 88 1.65 -1.21 1.05
C LEU A 88 1.42 -0.73 -0.39
N ASP A 89 0.87 0.47 -0.50
CA ASP A 89 0.59 1.09 -1.78
C ASP A 89 0.99 2.58 -1.78
N PRO A 90 1.81 3.04 -2.74
CA PRO A 90 2.50 2.25 -3.77
C PRO A 90 3.73 1.50 -3.23
N ALA A 91 4.30 0.60 -4.05
CA ALA A 91 5.55 -0.11 -3.76
C ALA A 91 6.72 0.83 -3.41
N VAL A 92 6.80 2.01 -4.04
CA VAL A 92 7.72 3.10 -3.65
C VAL A 92 7.04 4.45 -3.84
N PRO A 93 7.29 5.45 -2.95
CA PRO A 93 8.25 5.41 -1.84
C PRO A 93 7.72 4.76 -0.56
N LEU A 94 6.40 4.52 -0.43
CA LEU A 94 5.83 4.04 0.83
C LEU A 94 6.35 2.64 1.20
N GLY A 95 6.39 1.71 0.24
CA GLY A 95 6.85 0.34 0.46
C GLY A 95 8.29 0.19 0.98
N ILE A 96 9.10 1.26 0.97
CA ILE A 96 10.45 1.29 1.58
C ILE A 96 10.42 0.90 3.05
N ILE A 97 9.31 1.17 3.76
CA ILE A 97 9.16 0.81 5.17
C ILE A 97 8.88 -0.68 5.39
N GLY A 98 8.47 -1.43 4.36
CA GLY A 98 8.02 -2.82 4.46
C GLY A 98 8.97 -3.72 5.24
N PRO A 99 10.30 -3.72 4.95
CA PRO A 99 11.27 -4.52 5.69
C PRO A 99 11.41 -4.22 7.19
N ASN A 100 10.84 -3.12 7.67
CA ASN A 100 10.87 -2.71 9.09
C ASN A 100 9.54 -2.96 9.81
N LEU A 101 8.52 -3.52 9.15
CA LEU A 101 7.25 -3.87 9.77
C LEU A 101 7.39 -5.16 10.59
N ASP A 102 6.56 -5.29 11.63
CA ASP A 102 6.56 -6.49 12.49
C ASP A 102 5.90 -7.69 11.79
N LEU A 103 5.10 -7.44 10.75
CA LEU A 103 4.35 -8.44 9.99
C LEU A 103 4.89 -8.58 8.57
N PRO A 104 4.65 -9.72 7.91
CA PRO A 104 4.88 -9.87 6.48
C PRO A 104 4.14 -8.79 5.69
N TYR A 105 4.72 -8.35 4.57
CA TYR A 105 4.11 -7.35 3.72
C TYR A 105 3.99 -7.79 2.27
N ALA A 106 3.03 -7.18 1.59
CA ALA A 106 2.87 -7.20 0.14
C ALA A 106 2.87 -5.76 -0.39
N VAL A 107 3.07 -5.59 -1.70
CA VAL A 107 3.05 -4.27 -2.34
C VAL A 107 2.14 -4.23 -3.55
N VAL A 108 1.57 -3.06 -3.82
CA VAL A 108 0.82 -2.77 -5.06
C VAL A 108 1.69 -1.98 -6.03
N LEU A 109 1.60 -2.32 -7.31
CA LEU A 109 2.36 -1.74 -8.41
C LEU A 109 1.42 -1.21 -9.51
N HIS A 110 1.45 0.10 -9.78
CA HIS A 110 0.58 0.75 -10.78
C HIS A 110 1.29 1.00 -12.12
N GLY A 111 2.62 1.05 -12.14
CA GLY A 111 3.46 1.23 -13.34
C GLY A 111 4.14 2.60 -13.44
N ALA A 112 3.63 3.61 -12.72
CA ALA A 112 4.30 4.91 -12.58
C ALA A 112 5.53 4.83 -11.66
N GLU A 113 5.53 3.89 -10.71
CA GLU A 113 6.64 3.63 -9.80
C GLU A 113 7.88 3.07 -10.50
N VAL A 114 7.72 2.68 -11.77
CA VAL A 114 8.82 2.20 -12.61
C VAL A 114 9.19 3.24 -13.67
N THR A 115 8.22 3.97 -14.23
CA THR A 115 8.48 4.96 -15.29
C THR A 115 9.06 6.28 -14.78
N VAL A 116 8.71 6.74 -13.56
CA VAL A 116 9.26 7.99 -13.00
C VAL A 116 10.65 7.77 -12.36
N PRO A 117 10.90 6.69 -11.61
CA PRO A 117 12.23 6.43 -11.06
C PRO A 117 13.17 5.74 -12.04
N GLY A 118 12.68 5.16 -13.15
CA GLY A 118 13.51 4.55 -14.19
C GLY A 118 14.54 5.49 -14.84
N ARG A 119 14.53 6.78 -14.47
CA ARG A 119 15.51 7.81 -14.89
C ARG A 119 16.41 8.32 -13.75
N LEU A 120 16.25 7.84 -12.52
CA LEU A 120 17.05 8.24 -11.35
C LEU A 120 17.99 7.10 -10.91
N PRO A 121 19.31 7.35 -10.80
CA PRO A 121 20.24 6.34 -10.29
C PRO A 121 19.82 5.82 -8.91
N GLY A 122 19.81 4.50 -8.73
CA GLY A 122 19.55 3.84 -7.44
C GLY A 122 18.07 3.55 -7.13
N SER A 123 17.12 4.12 -7.85
CA SER A 123 15.69 3.85 -7.66
C SER A 123 15.31 2.38 -7.86
N GLN A 124 15.90 1.74 -8.88
CA GLN A 124 15.73 0.33 -9.20
C GLN A 124 16.28 -0.57 -8.08
N GLN A 125 17.36 -0.15 -7.40
CA GLN A 125 17.91 -0.90 -6.26
C GLN A 125 16.98 -0.83 -5.05
N VAL A 126 16.38 0.34 -4.79
CA VAL A 126 15.40 0.53 -3.73
C VAL A 126 14.14 -0.28 -4.01
N LEU A 127 13.57 -0.16 -5.21
CA LEU A 127 12.41 -0.94 -5.63
C LEU A 127 12.71 -2.44 -5.55
N GLY A 128 13.85 -2.90 -6.09
CA GLY A 128 14.27 -4.29 -6.01
C GLY A 128 14.43 -4.81 -4.58
N ARG A 129 14.94 -3.97 -3.65
CA ARG A 129 15.03 -4.33 -2.22
C ARG A 129 13.65 -4.48 -1.59
N VAL A 130 12.69 -3.61 -1.94
CA VAL A 130 11.30 -3.71 -1.48
C VAL A 130 10.65 -4.97 -2.03
N LEU A 131 10.81 -5.24 -3.34
CA LEU A 131 10.20 -6.39 -4.01
C LEU A 131 10.74 -7.72 -3.50
N ARG A 132 12.07 -7.87 -3.38
CA ARG A 132 12.71 -9.12 -2.91
C ARG A 132 12.37 -9.48 -1.47
N ARG A 133 11.91 -8.53 -0.66
CA ARG A 133 11.48 -8.76 0.74
C ARG A 133 9.97 -8.79 0.92
N ALA A 134 9.21 -8.41 -0.11
CA ALA A 134 7.77 -8.56 -0.10
C ALA A 134 7.41 -10.04 -0.25
N THR A 135 6.40 -10.49 0.47
CA THR A 135 5.89 -11.87 0.31
C THR A 135 5.07 -12.02 -0.97
N HIS A 136 4.41 -10.94 -1.41
CA HIS A 136 3.56 -10.91 -2.60
C HIS A 136 3.62 -9.53 -3.27
N CYS A 137 3.43 -9.52 -4.59
CA CYS A 137 3.29 -8.29 -5.38
C CYS A 137 1.95 -8.33 -6.14
N ILE A 138 1.19 -7.24 -6.07
CA ILE A 138 -0.09 -7.08 -6.77
C ILE A 138 0.12 -6.04 -7.87
N ALA A 139 0.15 -6.48 -9.13
CA ALA A 139 0.35 -5.60 -10.27
C ALA A 139 -0.97 -5.20 -10.94
N ALA A 140 -1.15 -3.91 -11.22
CA ALA A 140 -2.32 -3.38 -11.93
C ALA A 140 -2.34 -3.72 -13.44
N GLY A 141 -1.43 -4.56 -13.92
CA GLY A 141 -1.35 -5.01 -15.30
C GLY A 141 -0.09 -5.80 -15.62
N SER A 142 0.01 -6.32 -16.83
CA SER A 142 1.17 -7.10 -17.29
C SER A 142 2.45 -6.28 -17.42
N TYR A 143 2.33 -4.99 -17.75
CA TYR A 143 3.48 -4.08 -17.82
C TYR A 143 4.15 -3.86 -16.44
N PRO A 144 3.46 -3.37 -15.38
CA PRO A 144 4.07 -3.23 -14.07
C PRO A 144 4.57 -4.55 -13.48
N ALA A 145 3.94 -5.69 -13.81
CA ALA A 145 4.42 -7.01 -13.41
C ALA A 145 5.81 -7.32 -13.97
N ARG A 146 6.00 -7.19 -15.30
CA ARG A 146 7.32 -7.42 -15.93
C ARG A 146 8.39 -6.49 -15.42
N GLU A 147 8.04 -5.23 -15.18
CA GLU A 147 8.98 -4.26 -14.63
C GLU A 147 9.38 -4.58 -13.19
N ALA A 148 8.46 -5.12 -12.39
CA ALA A 148 8.79 -5.62 -11.06
C ALA A 148 9.71 -6.85 -11.10
N GLU A 149 9.50 -7.77 -12.05
CA GLU A 149 10.41 -8.91 -12.26
C GLU A 149 11.84 -8.45 -12.58
N ARG A 150 11.98 -7.47 -13.49
CA ARG A 150 13.26 -6.84 -13.82
C ARG A 150 13.92 -6.18 -12.61
N ALA A 151 13.18 -5.35 -11.87
CA ALA A 151 13.68 -4.65 -10.70
C ALA A 151 14.08 -5.62 -9.56
N ALA A 152 13.35 -6.73 -9.43
CA ALA A 152 13.66 -7.78 -8.47
C ALA A 152 14.90 -8.60 -8.86
N GLY A 153 15.28 -8.62 -10.15
CA GLY A 153 16.38 -9.42 -10.70
C GLY A 153 15.97 -10.84 -11.08
N LEU A 154 14.71 -11.04 -11.46
CA LEU A 154 14.15 -12.34 -11.85
C LEU A 154 14.23 -12.62 -13.36
N THR A 155 14.60 -11.62 -14.16
CA THR A 155 14.73 -11.66 -15.62
C THR A 155 15.93 -10.85 -16.07
#